data_AF-A9WRW9-F1
#
_entry.id   AF-A9WRW9-F1
#
_cell.length_a   1.000
_cell.length_b   1.000
_cell.length_c   1.000
_cell.angle_alpha   90.00
_cell.angle_beta   90.00
_cell.angle_gamma   90.00
#
_symmetry.space_group_name_H-M   'P 1'
#
loop_
_entity.id
_entity.type
_entity.pdbx_description
1 polymer ?
#
loop_
_entity_poly.entity_id
_entity_poly.type
_entity_poly.pdbx_seq_one_letter_code
_entity_poly.pdbx_strand_id
1 'polypeptide(L)'
;MGLLRQDEMVDRKIVQLALLQGGAVRRVELLRAGVTPKMMAHAVESSQIALFPRGVYAVTGTPSWWIDARRRGAELGCISAAVTRGLWVVSKPEKWHVCAPNSRISGPFIRHRSRGRPSVLDVVLQCLRCLPEREAFAVAESSVVLRQLTLAQLRAATLGRNKCQNQRDCCPNQPGVRVNFGNGGPLRT
;
A
#
# COMPACT_ATOMS: atom_id res chain seq x y z
N MET A 1 6.74 36.77 -9.00
CA MET A 1 6.63 35.34 -8.63
C MET A 1 5.55 35.25 -7.56
N GLY A 2 4.29 35.04 -7.97
CA GLY A 2 3.12 35.24 -7.11
C GLY A 2 2.95 34.15 -6.05
N LEU A 3 2.72 34.56 -4.80
CA LEU A 3 2.30 33.69 -3.70
C LEU A 3 0.98 32.99 -4.08
N LEU A 4 0.94 31.66 -4.00
CA LEU A 4 -0.28 30.90 -4.19
C LEU A 4 -1.31 31.35 -3.14
N ARG A 5 -2.57 31.53 -3.55
CA ARG A 5 -3.66 31.82 -2.62
C ARG A 5 -3.78 30.65 -1.63
N GLN A 6 -4.08 30.94 -0.37
CA GLN A 6 -4.16 29.94 0.71
C GLN A 6 -5.07 28.76 0.33
N ASP A 7 -6.19 29.03 -0.34
CA ASP A 7 -7.15 28.00 -0.77
C ASP A 7 -6.56 27.05 -1.81
N GLU A 8 -5.73 27.55 -2.73
CA GLU A 8 -5.07 26.72 -3.75
C GLU A 8 -4.02 25.78 -3.13
N MET A 9 -3.29 26.25 -2.11
CA MET A 9 -2.36 25.40 -1.36
C MET A 9 -3.08 24.28 -0.62
N VAL A 10 -4.26 24.58 -0.08
CA VAL A 10 -5.10 23.62 0.63
C VAL A 10 -5.64 22.56 -0.32
N ASP A 11 -6.17 22.97 -1.46
CA ASP A 11 -6.69 22.05 -2.48
C ASP A 11 -5.58 21.12 -2.97
N ARG A 12 -4.38 21.66 -3.26
CA ARG A 12 -3.19 20.85 -3.61
C ARG A 12 -2.83 19.86 -2.51
N LYS A 13 -2.89 20.26 -1.23
CA LYS A 13 -2.64 19.37 -0.10
C LYS A 13 -3.66 18.22 -0.05
N ILE A 14 -4.94 18.50 -0.26
CA ILE A 14 -6.00 17.47 -0.28
C ILE A 14 -5.78 16.49 -1.43
N VAL A 15 -5.52 16.99 -2.64
CA VAL A 15 -5.20 16.17 -3.82
C VAL A 15 -3.97 15.30 -3.54
N GLN A 16 -2.91 15.87 -2.98
CA GLN A 16 -1.69 15.12 -2.65
C GLN A 16 -1.96 14.00 -1.62
N LEU A 17 -2.75 14.29 -0.58
CA LEU A 17 -3.13 13.28 0.40
C LEU A 17 -3.94 12.14 -0.24
N ALA A 18 -4.83 12.47 -1.19
CA ALA A 18 -5.56 11.48 -1.97
C ALA A 18 -4.62 10.64 -2.84
N LEU A 19 -3.71 11.26 -3.59
CA LEU A 19 -2.73 10.58 -4.44
C LEU A 19 -1.83 9.62 -3.65
N LEU A 20 -1.40 10.01 -2.44
CA LEU A 20 -0.65 9.13 -1.52
C LEU A 20 -1.46 7.91 -1.03
N GLN A 21 -2.79 7.93 -1.18
CA GLN A 21 -3.69 6.80 -0.91
C GLN A 21 -4.25 6.19 -2.20
N GLY A 22 -3.58 6.37 -3.34
CA GLY A 22 -4.02 5.83 -4.63
C GLY A 22 -5.22 6.60 -5.21
N GLY A 23 -5.30 7.89 -4.97
CA GLY A 23 -6.35 8.77 -5.50
C GLY A 23 -7.63 8.84 -4.66
N ALA A 24 -7.78 8.01 -3.62
CA ALA A 24 -8.98 8.03 -2.75
C ALA A 24 -8.63 8.05 -1.25
N VAL A 25 -9.13 9.05 -0.55
CA VAL A 25 -8.88 9.33 0.87
C VAL A 25 -10.19 9.43 1.64
N ARG A 26 -10.20 9.00 2.91
CA ARG A 26 -11.38 9.12 3.78
C ARG A 26 -11.35 10.41 4.57
N ARG A 27 -12.53 10.89 4.94
CA ARG A 27 -12.73 12.05 5.82
C ARG A 27 -11.83 12.00 7.06
N VAL A 28 -11.74 10.86 7.73
CA VAL A 28 -10.92 10.71 8.94
C VAL A 28 -9.42 10.93 8.68
N GLU A 29 -8.93 10.62 7.49
CA GLU A 29 -7.52 10.82 7.12
C GLU A 29 -7.24 12.28 6.81
N LEU A 30 -8.18 12.96 6.13
CA LEU A 30 -8.10 14.40 5.88
C LEU A 30 -8.17 15.19 7.19
N LEU A 31 -9.08 14.84 8.10
CA LEU A 31 -9.19 15.46 9.42
C LEU A 31 -7.90 15.29 10.23
N ARG A 32 -7.31 14.08 10.24
CA ARG A 32 -6.01 13.82 10.90
C ARG A 32 -4.86 14.61 10.30
N ALA A 33 -4.96 14.99 9.03
CA ALA A 33 -3.98 15.84 8.35
C ALA A 33 -4.25 17.35 8.54
N GLY A 34 -5.21 17.73 9.39
CA GLY A 34 -5.57 19.11 9.67
C GLY A 34 -6.43 19.77 8.59
N VAL A 35 -7.05 18.99 7.70
CA VAL A 35 -8.00 19.52 6.70
C VAL A 35 -9.38 19.62 7.33
N THR A 36 -9.94 20.83 7.36
CA THR A 36 -11.25 21.08 7.97
C THR A 36 -12.42 20.71 7.04
N PRO A 37 -13.64 20.51 7.56
CA PRO A 37 -14.83 20.31 6.73
C PRO A 37 -15.08 21.41 5.71
N LYS A 38 -14.80 22.68 6.05
CA LYS A 38 -14.91 23.82 5.13
C LYS A 38 -13.95 23.69 3.96
N MET A 39 -12.69 23.33 4.23
CA MET A 39 -11.67 23.09 3.19
C MET A 39 -12.06 21.92 2.28
N MET A 40 -12.63 20.85 2.84
CA MET A 40 -13.13 19.72 2.03
C MET A 40 -14.30 20.12 1.13
N ALA A 41 -15.24 20.92 1.64
CA ALA A 41 -16.37 21.41 0.84
C ALA A 41 -15.89 22.28 -0.32
N HIS A 42 -14.98 23.23 -0.04
CA HIS A 42 -14.35 24.06 -1.07
C HIS A 42 -13.66 23.23 -2.16
N ALA A 43 -12.89 22.20 -1.78
CA ALA A 43 -12.19 21.33 -2.73
C ALA A 43 -13.15 20.50 -3.61
N VAL A 44 -14.36 20.23 -3.12
CA VAL A 44 -15.44 19.59 -3.90
C VAL A 44 -16.10 20.61 -4.84
N GLU A 45 -16.43 21.80 -4.35
CA GLU A 45 -17.02 22.89 -5.15
C GLU A 45 -16.10 23.32 -6.30
N SER A 46 -14.79 23.38 -6.05
CA SER A 46 -13.75 23.66 -7.05
C SER A 46 -13.39 22.46 -7.94
N SER A 47 -14.11 21.33 -7.82
CA SER A 47 -13.94 20.12 -8.63
C SER A 47 -12.53 19.49 -8.56
N GLN A 48 -11.76 19.77 -7.52
CA GLN A 48 -10.44 19.15 -7.30
C GLN A 48 -10.57 17.70 -6.82
N ILE A 49 -11.66 17.42 -6.10
CA ILE A 49 -12.03 16.09 -5.62
C ILE A 49 -13.56 15.92 -5.70
N ALA A 50 -14.02 14.68 -5.72
CA ALA A 50 -15.42 14.33 -5.60
C ALA A 50 -15.70 13.58 -4.29
N LEU A 51 -16.84 13.86 -3.66
CA LEU A 51 -17.32 13.16 -2.47
C LEU A 51 -18.17 11.94 -2.85
N PHE A 52 -17.83 10.79 -2.29
CA PHE A 52 -18.52 9.52 -2.41
C PHE A 52 -19.09 9.06 -1.04
N PRO A 53 -20.11 8.18 -1.03
CA PRO A 53 -20.73 7.71 0.22
C PRO A 53 -19.73 7.09 1.20
N ARG A 54 -20.05 7.13 2.49
CA ARG A 54 -19.17 6.72 3.61
C ARG A 54 -17.91 7.59 3.76
N GLY A 55 -18.00 8.86 3.32
CA GLY A 55 -16.98 9.87 3.55
C GLY A 55 -15.67 9.58 2.83
N VAL A 56 -15.74 9.06 1.60
CA VAL A 56 -14.58 8.86 0.74
C VAL A 56 -14.53 10.03 -0.25
N TYR A 57 -13.38 10.69 -0.35
CA TYR A 57 -13.10 11.72 -1.34
C TYR A 57 -12.09 11.15 -2.33
N ALA A 58 -12.30 11.40 -3.63
CA ALA A 58 -11.38 10.92 -4.66
C ALA A 58 -11.09 11.99 -5.70
N VAL A 59 -9.86 11.96 -6.23
CA VAL A 59 -9.46 12.83 -7.35
C VAL A 59 -10.00 12.28 -8.66
N THR A 60 -10.15 13.15 -9.65
CA THR A 60 -10.56 12.76 -11.02
C THR A 60 -9.62 11.69 -11.58
N GLY A 61 -10.19 10.68 -12.24
CA GLY A 61 -9.44 9.54 -12.80
C GLY A 61 -9.16 8.40 -11.80
N THR A 62 -9.56 8.54 -10.53
CA THR A 62 -9.45 7.42 -9.57
C THR A 62 -10.37 6.27 -10.00
N PRO A 63 -9.86 5.03 -10.11
CA PRO A 63 -10.67 3.90 -10.55
C PRO A 63 -11.86 3.64 -9.61
N SER A 64 -13.04 3.40 -10.19
CA SER A 64 -14.29 3.15 -9.43
C SER A 64 -14.18 1.96 -8.47
N TRP A 65 -13.52 0.88 -8.91
CA TRP A 65 -13.28 -0.30 -8.07
C TRP A 65 -12.44 0.04 -6.83
N TRP A 66 -11.53 1.02 -6.92
CA TRP A 66 -10.70 1.44 -5.79
C TRP A 66 -11.51 2.27 -4.81
N ILE A 67 -12.32 3.20 -5.32
CA ILE A 67 -13.26 3.99 -4.51
C ILE A 67 -14.18 3.04 -3.72
N ASP A 68 -14.75 2.03 -4.38
CA ASP A 68 -15.62 1.05 -3.73
C ASP A 68 -14.89 0.19 -2.69
N ALA A 69 -13.65 -0.20 -2.95
CA ALA A 69 -12.81 -0.89 -1.98
C ALA A 69 -12.55 -0.01 -0.75
N ARG A 70 -12.19 1.28 -0.94
CA ARG A 70 -11.97 2.25 0.14
C ARG A 70 -13.22 2.46 0.99
N ARG A 71 -14.39 2.56 0.36
CA ARG A 71 -15.71 2.65 1.03
C ARG A 71 -16.03 1.43 1.90
N ARG A 72 -15.38 0.29 1.66
CA ARG A 72 -15.51 -0.95 2.44
C ARG A 72 -14.35 -1.17 3.42
N GLY A 73 -13.50 -0.16 3.60
CA GLY A 73 -12.38 -0.19 4.54
C GLY A 73 -11.12 -0.86 4.00
N ALA A 74 -11.00 -1.02 2.68
CA ALA A 74 -9.74 -1.45 2.07
C ALA A 74 -8.67 -0.37 2.20
N GLU A 75 -7.42 -0.77 2.28
CA GLU A 75 -6.23 0.07 2.43
C GLU A 75 -5.19 -0.33 1.40
N LEU A 76 -4.25 0.55 1.07
CA LEU A 76 -3.05 0.10 0.35
C LEU A 76 -2.29 -0.88 1.26
N GLY A 77 -1.88 -2.01 0.68
CA GLY A 77 -1.06 -3.04 1.32
C GLY A 77 0.21 -3.37 0.55
N CYS A 78 1.07 -4.20 1.13
CA CYS A 78 2.25 -4.79 0.47
C CYS A 78 3.04 -3.75 -0.34
N ILE A 79 3.43 -4.08 -1.57
CA ILE A 79 4.27 -3.25 -2.43
C ILE A 79 3.63 -1.91 -2.78
N SER A 80 2.31 -1.86 -3.01
CA SER A 80 1.61 -0.59 -3.29
C SER A 80 1.68 0.38 -2.10
N ALA A 81 1.67 -0.15 -0.88
CA ALA A 81 1.85 0.66 0.32
C ALA A 81 3.32 0.90 0.69
N ALA A 82 4.24 0.08 0.19
CA ALA A 82 5.68 0.31 0.32
C ALA A 82 6.08 1.54 -0.50
N VAL A 83 5.60 1.64 -1.75
CA VAL A 83 5.80 2.81 -2.63
C VAL A 83 5.36 4.10 -1.94
N THR A 84 4.14 4.15 -1.37
CA THR A 84 3.62 5.37 -0.75
C THR A 84 4.27 5.70 0.60
N ARG A 85 5.02 4.78 1.19
CA ARG A 85 5.84 5.01 2.40
C ARG A 85 7.30 5.33 2.09
N GLY A 86 7.66 5.47 0.81
CA GLY A 86 9.03 5.77 0.38
C GLY A 86 10.02 4.64 0.63
N LEU A 87 9.54 3.40 0.79
CA LEU A 87 10.41 2.22 0.84
C LEU A 87 10.96 1.93 -0.55
N TRP A 88 12.13 1.30 -0.63
CA TRP A 88 12.73 0.94 -1.90
C TRP A 88 11.95 -0.21 -2.53
N VAL A 89 11.58 0.00 -3.79
CA VAL A 89 10.86 -0.97 -4.60
C VAL A 89 11.60 -1.10 -5.92
N VAL A 90 11.98 -2.33 -6.26
CA VAL A 90 12.80 -2.61 -7.44
C VAL A 90 12.06 -2.26 -8.74
N SER A 91 10.78 -2.65 -8.83
CA SER A 91 9.93 -2.42 -9.99
C SER A 91 8.56 -1.96 -9.52
N LYS A 92 7.97 -0.98 -10.22
CA LYS A 92 6.59 -0.55 -9.91
C LYS A 92 5.64 -1.75 -10.02
N PRO A 93 4.68 -1.91 -9.10
CA PRO A 93 3.81 -3.06 -9.11
C PRO A 93 2.82 -2.98 -10.28
N GLU A 94 2.74 -4.06 -11.05
CA GLU A 94 1.80 -4.17 -12.19
C GLU A 94 0.34 -4.21 -11.74
N LYS A 95 0.10 -4.78 -10.55
CA LYS A 95 -1.22 -4.87 -9.92
C LYS A 95 -1.23 -4.10 -8.63
N TRP A 96 -2.41 -3.62 -8.24
CA TRP A 96 -2.57 -3.01 -6.93
C TRP A 96 -2.56 -4.08 -5.84
N HIS A 97 -1.86 -3.80 -4.74
CA HIS A 97 -1.91 -4.62 -3.54
C HIS A 97 -2.68 -3.88 -2.47
N VAL A 98 -3.71 -4.52 -1.95
CA VAL A 98 -4.62 -3.92 -0.97
C VAL A 98 -4.72 -4.79 0.27
N CYS A 99 -5.09 -4.18 1.38
CA CYS A 99 -5.38 -4.83 2.64
C CYS A 99 -6.84 -4.65 3.00
N ALA A 100 -7.51 -5.70 3.48
CA ALA A 100 -8.87 -5.60 4.00
C ALA A 100 -9.16 -6.65 5.08
N PRO A 101 -10.12 -6.38 5.98
CA PRO A 101 -10.43 -7.28 7.08
C PRO A 101 -11.20 -8.53 6.65
N ASN A 102 -11.94 -8.47 5.54
CA ASN A 102 -12.79 -9.57 5.05
C ASN A 102 -12.75 -9.68 3.51
N SER A 103 -13.34 -10.76 2.99
CA SER A 103 -13.38 -11.10 1.56
C SER A 103 -14.47 -10.38 0.76
N ARG A 104 -15.24 -9.47 1.36
CA ARG A 104 -16.38 -8.77 0.70
C ARG A 104 -15.95 -7.63 -0.22
N ILE A 105 -14.66 -7.59 -0.58
CA ILE A 105 -14.08 -6.72 -1.59
C ILE A 105 -13.49 -7.56 -2.72
N SER A 106 -13.79 -7.16 -3.95
CA SER A 106 -13.29 -7.76 -5.18
C SER A 106 -12.87 -6.65 -6.15
N GLY A 107 -11.97 -6.97 -7.05
CA GLY A 107 -11.42 -6.04 -8.03
C GLY A 107 -10.09 -6.54 -8.59
N PRO A 108 -9.47 -5.79 -9.52
CA PRO A 108 -8.23 -6.17 -10.19
C PRO A 108 -7.01 -5.93 -9.29
N PHE A 109 -7.00 -6.49 -8.08
CA PHE A 109 -5.96 -6.31 -7.08
C PHE A 109 -5.59 -7.62 -6.38
N ILE A 110 -4.37 -7.67 -5.84
CA ILE A 110 -3.92 -8.68 -4.90
C ILE A 110 -4.35 -8.25 -3.50
N ARG A 111 -5.07 -9.13 -2.79
CA ARG A 111 -5.63 -8.83 -1.48
C ARG A 111 -4.87 -9.52 -0.37
N HIS A 112 -4.47 -8.74 0.63
CA HIS A 112 -3.94 -9.18 1.90
C HIS A 112 -4.99 -9.03 3.00
N ARG A 113 -4.97 -9.93 3.98
CA ARG A 113 -5.83 -9.79 5.17
C ARG A 113 -5.15 -8.87 6.17
N SER A 114 -5.82 -7.79 6.57
CA SER A 114 -5.38 -6.91 7.64
C SER A 114 -6.58 -6.22 8.30
N ARG A 115 -6.48 -5.92 9.60
CA ARG A 115 -7.46 -5.10 10.30
C ARG A 115 -7.05 -3.63 10.16
N GLY A 116 -7.63 -2.95 9.18
CA GLY A 116 -7.37 -1.53 8.91
C GLY A 116 -6.00 -1.26 8.26
N ARG A 117 -5.51 -0.01 8.42
CA ARG A 117 -4.29 0.46 7.77
C ARG A 117 -3.07 -0.31 8.32
N PRO A 118 -2.32 -1.04 7.47
CA PRO A 118 -1.19 -1.83 7.94
C PRO A 118 -0.09 -0.93 8.52
N SER A 119 0.61 -1.40 9.55
CA SER A 119 1.85 -0.76 10.01
C SER A 119 2.98 -0.92 8.99
N VAL A 120 4.12 -0.25 9.18
CA VAL A 120 5.31 -0.49 8.35
C VAL A 120 5.73 -1.96 8.43
N LEU A 121 5.74 -2.53 9.64
CA LEU A 121 6.06 -3.93 9.87
C LEU A 121 5.09 -4.86 9.11
N ASP A 122 3.78 -4.62 9.18
CA ASP A 122 2.80 -5.42 8.44
C ASP A 122 3.04 -5.38 6.93
N VAL A 123 3.41 -4.22 6.40
CA VAL A 123 3.68 -4.04 4.97
C VAL A 123 4.94 -4.77 4.54
N VAL A 124 6.01 -4.71 5.32
CA VAL A 124 7.23 -5.48 5.05
C VAL A 124 6.93 -6.98 5.09
N LEU A 125 6.19 -7.46 6.10
CA LEU A 125 5.80 -8.88 6.20
C LEU A 125 4.82 -9.32 5.09
N GLN A 126 4.01 -8.42 4.55
CA GLN A 126 3.20 -8.71 3.37
C GLN A 126 4.10 -8.84 2.14
N CYS A 127 5.08 -7.95 1.96
CA CYS A 127 6.03 -8.01 0.84
C CYS A 127 6.86 -9.29 0.88
N LEU A 128 7.40 -9.65 2.05
CA LEU A 128 8.17 -10.89 2.27
C LEU A 128 7.39 -12.17 1.94
N ARG A 129 6.05 -12.15 2.03
CA ARG A 129 5.21 -13.30 1.68
C ARG A 129 4.70 -13.30 0.25
N CYS A 130 4.59 -12.12 -0.36
CA CYS A 130 3.86 -11.91 -1.59
C CYS A 130 4.77 -11.72 -2.81
N LEU A 131 5.98 -11.19 -2.62
CA LEU A 131 6.87 -10.81 -3.71
C LEU A 131 7.98 -11.85 -3.89
N PRO A 132 8.60 -11.92 -5.08
CA PRO A 132 9.87 -12.59 -5.27
C PRO A 132 10.93 -12.09 -4.28
N GLU A 133 11.86 -12.98 -3.93
CA GLU A 133 12.86 -12.77 -2.88
C GLU A 133 13.61 -11.43 -3.02
N ARG A 134 14.12 -11.14 -4.22
CA ARG A 134 14.86 -9.90 -4.51
C ARG A 134 14.04 -8.64 -4.23
N GLU A 135 12.77 -8.62 -4.62
CA GLU A 135 11.89 -7.46 -4.42
C GLU A 135 11.51 -7.30 -2.96
N ALA A 136 11.22 -8.42 -2.30
CA ALA A 136 10.88 -8.43 -0.89
C ALA A 136 12.05 -7.97 0.00
N PHE A 137 13.27 -8.41 -0.29
CA PHE A 137 14.46 -7.99 0.45
C PHE A 137 14.75 -6.51 0.30
N ALA A 138 14.62 -5.93 -0.90
CA ALA A 138 14.79 -4.49 -1.09
C ALA A 138 13.84 -3.67 -0.20
N VAL A 139 12.57 -4.09 -0.10
CA VAL A 139 11.59 -3.45 0.80
C VAL A 139 12.00 -3.61 2.27
N ALA A 140 12.39 -4.82 2.68
CA ALA A 140 12.78 -5.08 4.06
C ALA A 140 14.06 -4.32 4.48
N GLU A 141 15.10 -4.36 3.65
CA GLU A 141 16.36 -3.65 3.88
C GLU A 141 16.13 -2.13 3.96
N SER A 142 15.39 -1.56 3.01
CA SER A 142 15.09 -0.13 3.01
C SER A 142 14.34 0.31 4.27
N SER A 143 13.46 -0.53 4.82
CA SER A 143 12.76 -0.19 6.06
C SER A 143 13.72 -0.01 7.25
N VAL A 144 14.85 -0.73 7.25
CA VAL A 144 15.92 -0.61 8.26
C VAL A 144 16.83 0.57 7.96
N VAL A 145 17.30 0.69 6.71
CA VAL A 145 18.19 1.79 6.29
C VAL A 145 17.54 3.15 6.49
N LEU A 146 16.25 3.28 6.17
CA LEU A 146 15.45 4.49 6.38
C LEU A 146 14.97 4.64 7.83
N ARG A 147 15.42 3.78 8.75
CA ARG A 147 15.13 3.81 10.19
C ARG A 147 13.63 3.75 10.52
N GLN A 148 12.81 3.18 9.64
CA GLN A 148 11.39 2.94 9.91
C GLN A 148 11.18 1.70 10.79
N LEU A 149 12.11 0.74 10.73
CA LEU A 149 12.17 -0.45 11.56
C LEU A 149 13.62 -0.73 11.99
N THR A 150 13.77 -1.53 13.04
CA THR A 150 15.07 -2.12 13.41
C THR A 150 15.19 -3.55 12.89
N LEU A 151 16.43 -4.01 12.67
CA LEU A 151 16.67 -5.41 12.31
C LEU A 151 16.14 -6.38 13.39
N ALA A 152 16.18 -5.98 14.66
CA ALA A 152 15.62 -6.75 15.77
C ALA A 152 14.09 -6.91 15.65
N GLN A 153 13.37 -5.83 15.30
CA GLN A 153 11.92 -5.88 15.05
C GLN A 153 11.58 -6.83 13.90
N LEU A 154 12.35 -6.80 12.80
CA LEU A 154 12.14 -7.72 11.68
C LEU A 154 12.40 -9.17 12.07
N ARG A 155 13.52 -9.46 12.74
CA ARG A 155 13.85 -10.82 13.22
C ARG A 155 12.79 -11.35 14.16
N ALA A 156 12.36 -10.57 15.15
CA ALA A 156 11.31 -10.98 16.08
C ALA A 156 10.00 -11.33 15.36
N ALA A 157 9.65 -10.57 14.32
CA ALA A 157 8.43 -10.78 13.56
C ALA A 157 8.45 -11.98 12.61
N THR A 158 9.63 -12.41 12.15
CA THR A 158 9.80 -13.56 11.24
C THR A 158 10.03 -14.87 11.98
N LEU A 159 10.73 -14.85 13.13
CA LEU A 159 11.04 -16.06 13.92
C LEU A 159 9.80 -16.77 14.50
N GLY A 160 8.66 -16.08 14.62
CA GLY A 160 7.41 -16.64 15.17
C GLY A 160 6.35 -17.06 14.16
N ARG A 161 6.59 -17.01 12.84
CA ARG A 161 5.54 -17.15 11.81
C ARG A 161 5.89 -18.16 10.70
N ASN A 162 6.30 -19.37 11.09
CA ASN A 162 6.55 -20.49 10.18
C ASN A 162 5.28 -21.21 9.72
N LYS A 163 4.27 -20.56 9.12
CA LYS A 163 3.20 -21.26 8.37
C LYS A 163 2.63 -20.41 7.23
N CYS A 164 3.37 -20.32 6.14
CA CYS A 164 2.79 -20.43 4.80
C CYS A 164 3.75 -21.31 3.97
N GLN A 165 3.63 -22.62 4.12
CA GLN A 165 4.50 -23.60 3.45
C GLN A 165 4.30 -23.66 1.94
N ASN A 166 3.31 -22.94 1.38
CA ASN A 166 3.05 -22.91 -0.05
C ASN A 166 2.66 -21.49 -0.50
N GLN A 167 3.49 -20.87 -1.33
CA GLN A 167 3.17 -19.61 -2.03
C GLN A 167 1.89 -19.72 -2.88
N ARG A 168 1.58 -20.93 -3.38
CA ARG A 168 0.40 -21.24 -4.19
C ARG A 168 -0.93 -21.01 -3.47
N ASP A 169 -0.97 -21.26 -2.16
CA ASP A 169 -2.22 -21.21 -1.38
C ASP A 169 -2.60 -19.77 -0.98
N CYS A 170 -1.62 -18.86 -0.93
CA CYS A 170 -1.83 -17.46 -0.56
C CYS A 170 -2.01 -16.54 -1.77
N CYS A 171 -1.53 -16.94 -2.95
CA CYS A 171 -1.60 -16.16 -4.18
C CYS A 171 -1.88 -17.12 -5.36
N PRO A 172 -3.14 -17.42 -5.72
CA PRO A 172 -3.46 -18.40 -6.77
C PRO A 172 -3.09 -17.95 -8.20
N ASN A 173 -2.37 -16.83 -8.37
CA ASN A 173 -2.24 -16.16 -9.66
C ASN A 173 -0.84 -15.60 -9.96
N GLN A 174 0.22 -16.22 -9.43
CA GLN A 174 1.58 -15.96 -9.91
C GLN A 174 1.95 -16.97 -11.01
N PRO A 175 2.38 -16.53 -12.22
CA PRO A 175 3.03 -17.43 -13.16
C PRO A 175 4.33 -17.94 -12.52
N GLY A 176 4.41 -19.25 -12.33
CA GLY A 176 5.49 -19.88 -11.56
C GLY A 176 6.86 -19.67 -12.18
N VAL A 177 7.66 -18.78 -11.59
CA VAL A 177 9.11 -18.78 -11.79
C VAL A 177 9.67 -19.94 -10.98
N ARG A 178 10.06 -21.02 -11.65
CA ARG A 178 10.89 -22.07 -11.04
C ARG A 178 12.28 -21.49 -10.80
N VAL A 179 12.57 -21.09 -9.57
CA VAL A 179 13.97 -20.92 -9.12
C VAL A 179 14.55 -22.32 -8.92
N ASN A 180 15.38 -22.73 -9.88
CA ASN A 180 16.13 -23.97 -9.81
C ASN A 180 17.32 -23.72 -8.87
N PHE A 181 17.23 -24.15 -7.62
CA PHE A 181 18.42 -24.24 -6.76
C PHE A 181 19.26 -25.40 -7.31
N GLY A 182 20.22 -25.07 -8.17
CA GLY A 182 21.24 -26.01 -8.60
C GLY A 182 22.01 -26.48 -7.37
N ASN A 183 21.73 -27.70 -6.92
CA ASN A 183 22.52 -28.37 -5.90
C ASN A 183 23.94 -28.56 -6.45
N GLY A 184 24.89 -27.78 -5.93
CA GLY A 184 26.31 -28.08 -6.05
C GLY A 184 26.60 -29.40 -5.31
N GLY A 185 26.67 -30.49 -6.06
CA GLY A 185 27.33 -31.72 -5.63
C GLY A 185 28.86 -31.55 -5.74
N PRO A 186 29.65 -32.28 -4.92
CA PRO A 186 31.08 -32.04 -4.82
C PRO A 186 31.80 -32.51 -6.10
N LEU A 187 32.77 -31.70 -6.54
CA LEU A 187 33.74 -32.07 -7.58
C LEU A 187 34.57 -33.26 -7.06
N ARG A 188 34.44 -34.42 -7.71
CA ARG A 188 35.42 -35.50 -7.59
C ARG A 188 36.55 -35.20 -8.57
N THR A 189 37.77 -35.23 -8.04
CA THR A 189 39.04 -35.26 -8.79
C THR A 189 39.19 -36.54 -9.59
#